data_AF-A0AA41R216-F1
#
_entry.id   AF-A0AA41R216-F1
#
_cell.length_a   1.000
_cell.length_b   1.000
_cell.length_c   1.000
_cell.angle_alpha   90.00
_cell.angle_beta   90.00
_cell.angle_gamma   90.00
#
_symmetry.space_group_name_H-M   'P 1'
#
loop_
_entity.id
_entity.type
_entity.pdbx_description
1 polymer ?
#
loop_
_entity_poly.entity_id
_entity_poly.type
_entity_poly.pdbx_seq_one_letter_code
_entity_poly.pdbx_strand_id
1 'polypeptide(L)'
;MKKVAIIGCGAYMDSGYGCAGEWRCLKAAAMGEGKFDEPVAVVAFVKCECPGRSVAPNTGVAIKMSQVKPDAIYLSSCMANAKPACPYTSAEEMATIIGEKTGVPVFLGTHDYH
;
A
#
# COMPACT_ATOMS: atom_id res chain seq x y z
N MET A 1 11.65 -14.71 4.18
CA MET A 1 10.52 -13.80 4.45
C MET A 1 10.21 -13.05 3.16
N LYS A 2 8.97 -13.10 2.68
CA LYS A 2 8.57 -12.33 1.48
C LYS A 2 8.76 -10.84 1.73
N LYS A 3 9.16 -10.12 0.70
CA LYS A 3 9.35 -8.67 0.74
C LYS A 3 8.15 -8.01 0.09
N VAL A 4 7.51 -7.07 0.78
CA VAL A 4 6.32 -6.39 0.26
C VAL A 4 6.53 -4.89 0.29
N ALA A 5 5.82 -4.19 -0.59
CA ALA A 5 5.63 -2.75 -0.47
C ALA A 5 4.17 -2.46 -0.10
N ILE A 6 3.96 -1.40 0.68
CA ILE A 6 2.61 -0.94 1.04
C ILE A 6 2.39 0.46 0.46
N ILE A 7 1.19 0.71 -0.07
CA ILE A 7 0.80 2.01 -0.59
C ILE A 7 -0.35 2.56 0.24
N GLY A 8 -0.11 3.70 0.88
CA GLY A 8 -1.06 4.39 1.75
C GLY A 8 -1.81 5.50 1.03
N CYS A 9 -3.08 5.73 1.36
CA CYS A 9 -3.78 6.93 0.89
C CYS A 9 -3.36 8.11 1.76
N GLY A 10 -2.66 9.10 1.20
CA GLY A 10 -2.14 10.21 1.98
C GLY A 10 -3.21 11.03 2.68
N ALA A 11 -4.36 11.26 2.03
CA ALA A 11 -5.48 11.96 2.66
C ALA A 11 -5.99 11.24 3.92
N TYR A 12 -6.04 9.90 3.91
CA TYR A 12 -6.45 9.10 5.07
C TYR A 12 -5.34 8.95 6.11
N MET A 13 -4.07 8.91 5.69
CA MET A 13 -2.95 8.87 6.62
C MET A 13 -2.86 10.20 7.39
N ASP A 14 -3.00 11.33 6.69
CA ASP A 14 -2.89 12.66 7.29
C ASP A 14 -4.08 13.01 8.21
N SER A 15 -5.24 12.38 7.99
CA SER A 15 -6.45 12.56 8.80
C SER A 15 -6.76 11.39 9.74
N GLY A 16 -5.92 10.34 9.73
CA GLY A 16 -6.21 9.07 10.37
C GLY A 16 -6.10 9.11 11.89
N TYR A 17 -7.22 9.33 12.57
CA TYR A 17 -7.31 9.13 14.02
C TYR A 17 -7.23 7.63 14.35
N GLY A 18 -6.24 7.22 15.15
CA GLY A 18 -6.10 5.84 15.65
C GLY A 18 -5.17 4.91 14.86
N CYS A 19 -4.55 5.37 13.76
CA CYS A 19 -3.55 4.59 13.00
C CYS A 19 -2.18 5.30 12.98
N ALA A 20 -1.70 5.76 14.13
CA ALA A 20 -0.43 6.47 14.25
C ALA A 20 0.75 5.60 13.76
N GLY A 21 1.59 6.17 12.88
CA GLY A 21 2.72 5.44 12.28
C GLY A 21 2.29 4.20 11.50
N GLU A 22 1.03 4.18 11.03
CA GLU A 22 0.49 3.12 10.17
C GLU A 22 0.61 1.74 10.83
N TRP A 23 0.56 1.73 12.17
CA TRP A 23 0.87 0.56 13.01
C TRP A 23 0.03 -0.66 12.65
N ARG A 24 -1.20 -0.47 12.17
CA ARG A 24 -2.09 -1.56 11.76
C ARG A 24 -1.55 -2.30 10.54
N CYS A 25 -1.07 -1.56 9.54
CA CYS A 25 -0.44 -2.14 8.36
C CYS A 25 0.85 -2.88 8.74
N LEU A 26 1.68 -2.24 9.57
CA LEU A 26 2.97 -2.80 9.99
C LEU A 26 2.82 -4.01 10.91
N LYS A 27 1.87 -4.00 11.86
CA LYS A 27 1.55 -5.15 12.72
C LYS A 27 1.06 -6.32 11.88
N ALA A 28 0.10 -6.10 10.99
CA ALA A 28 -0.44 -7.16 10.13
C ALA A 28 0.66 -7.81 9.30
N ALA A 29 1.55 -7.01 8.71
CA ALA A 29 2.71 -7.51 7.97
C ALA A 29 3.68 -8.31 8.86
N ALA A 30 4.02 -7.80 10.06
CA ALA A 30 4.97 -8.45 10.96
C ALA A 30 4.43 -9.77 11.56
N MET A 31 3.12 -9.85 11.78
CA MET A 31 2.47 -11.03 12.39
C MET A 31 1.90 -12.01 11.36
N GLY A 32 1.87 -11.65 10.07
CA GLY A 32 1.20 -12.47 9.05
C GLY A 32 -0.29 -12.58 9.28
N GLU A 33 -0.95 -11.45 9.60
CA GLU A 33 -2.39 -11.38 9.86
C GLU A 33 -3.12 -10.63 8.73
N GLY A 34 -4.45 -10.75 8.68
CA GLY A 34 -5.29 -9.98 7.76
C GLY A 34 -5.14 -10.44 6.32
N LYS A 35 -4.55 -9.59 5.45
CA LYS A 35 -4.33 -9.92 4.03
C LYS A 35 -2.96 -10.56 3.76
N PHE A 36 -2.20 -10.87 4.80
CA PHE A 36 -0.93 -11.57 4.71
C PHE A 36 -1.11 -13.01 5.21
N ASP A 37 -0.65 -14.00 4.45
CA ASP A 37 -0.72 -15.42 4.82
C ASP A 37 0.44 -15.86 5.73
N GLU A 38 1.51 -15.06 5.79
CA GLU A 38 2.71 -15.30 6.56
C GLU A 38 3.36 -13.95 6.93
N PRO A 39 4.22 -13.89 7.97
CA PRO A 39 5.01 -12.70 8.25
C PRO A 39 5.83 -12.24 7.03
N VAL A 40 5.76 -10.95 6.73
CA VAL A 40 6.45 -10.32 5.59
C VAL A 40 7.31 -9.14 6.01
N ALA A 41 8.36 -8.86 5.23
CA ALA A 41 9.22 -7.70 5.41
C ALA A 41 8.69 -6.54 4.56
N VAL A 42 8.27 -5.45 5.19
CA VAL A 42 7.87 -4.23 4.49
C VAL A 42 9.15 -3.48 4.07
N VAL A 43 9.45 -3.47 2.77
CA VAL A 43 10.68 -2.86 2.22
C VAL A 43 10.47 -1.46 1.65
N ALA A 44 9.21 -1.06 1.46
CA ALA A 44 8.82 0.29 1.08
C ALA A 44 7.41 0.58 1.58
N PHE A 45 7.19 1.83 2.00
CA PHE A 45 5.87 2.37 2.27
C PHE A 45 5.73 3.67 1.48
N VAL A 46 4.87 3.67 0.46
CA VAL A 46 4.68 4.83 -0.42
C VAL A 46 3.36 5.51 -0.08
N LYS A 47 3.42 6.78 0.29
CA LYS A 47 2.24 7.61 0.52
C LYS A 47 1.75 8.17 -0.82
N CYS A 48 0.45 8.02 -1.09
CA CYS A 48 -0.22 8.68 -2.21
C CYS A 48 -0.41 10.17 -1.93
N GLU A 49 -0.08 11.01 -2.90
CA GLU A 49 -0.34 12.45 -2.87
C GLU A 49 -1.41 12.78 -3.89
N CYS A 50 -2.51 13.42 -3.44
CA CYS A 50 -3.61 13.80 -4.32
C CYS A 50 -3.11 14.74 -5.45
N PRO A 51 -3.49 14.51 -6.72
CA PRO A 51 -4.56 13.62 -7.20
C PRO A 51 -4.09 12.19 -7.60
N GLY A 52 -3.02 11.67 -7.00
CA GLY A 52 -2.55 10.28 -7.17
C GLY A 52 -1.50 10.07 -8.26
N ARG A 53 -1.12 11.12 -8.99
CA ARG A 53 -0.19 11.03 -10.14
C ARG A 53 1.19 10.50 -9.77
N SER A 54 1.64 10.76 -8.54
CA SER A 54 2.98 10.37 -8.09
C SER A 54 3.07 8.91 -7.63
N VAL A 55 1.95 8.22 -7.38
CA VAL A 55 1.96 6.88 -6.75
C VAL A 55 2.74 5.85 -7.55
N ALA A 56 2.34 5.61 -8.80
CA ALA A 56 2.99 4.63 -9.66
C ALA A 56 4.47 4.96 -9.95
N PRO A 57 4.85 6.20 -10.35
CA PRO A 57 6.26 6.53 -10.55
C PRO A 57 7.09 6.47 -9.25
N ASN A 58 6.57 6.96 -8.12
CA ASN A 58 7.29 6.89 -6.84
C ASN A 58 7.47 5.46 -6.37
N THR A 59 6.49 4.59 -6.60
CA THR A 59 6.63 3.14 -6.32
C THR A 59 7.73 2.55 -7.18
N GLY A 60 7.76 2.86 -8.49
CA GLY A 60 8.83 2.40 -9.39
C GLY A 60 10.22 2.92 -8.97
N VAL A 61 10.32 4.18 -8.54
CA VAL A 61 11.56 4.78 -8.03
C VAL A 61 11.98 4.12 -6.71
N ALA A 62 11.07 3.88 -5.77
CA ALA A 62 11.37 3.20 -4.52
C ALA A 62 11.93 1.79 -4.76
N ILE A 63 11.34 1.03 -5.68
CA ILE A 63 11.83 -0.29 -6.11
C ILE A 63 13.24 -0.16 -6.72
N LYS A 64 13.43 0.79 -7.64
CA LYS A 64 14.71 0.97 -8.34
C LYS A 64 15.84 1.41 -7.39
N MET A 65 15.59 2.42 -6.55
CA MET A 65 16.61 3.04 -5.71
C MET A 65 16.97 2.19 -4.50
N SER A 66 16.01 1.43 -3.95
CA SER A 66 16.31 0.45 -2.90
C SER A 66 17.08 -0.76 -3.40
N GLN A 67 17.12 -0.99 -4.72
CA GLN A 67 17.62 -2.23 -5.34
C GLN A 67 16.88 -3.48 -4.83
N VAL A 68 15.66 -3.32 -4.32
CA VAL A 68 14.82 -4.39 -3.81
C VAL A 68 13.53 -4.42 -4.61
N LYS A 69 13.36 -5.48 -5.43
CA LYS A 69 12.08 -5.78 -6.05
C LYS A 69 11.20 -6.51 -5.03
N PRO A 70 10.05 -5.95 -4.60
CA PRO A 70 9.12 -6.64 -3.73
C PRO A 70 8.43 -7.79 -4.49
N ASP A 71 8.05 -8.83 -3.76
CA ASP A 71 7.28 -9.97 -4.26
C ASP A 71 5.81 -9.58 -4.53
N ALA A 72 5.29 -8.63 -3.75
CA ALA A 72 3.93 -8.11 -3.86
C ALA A 72 3.82 -6.66 -3.36
N ILE A 73 2.81 -5.95 -3.86
CA ILE A 73 2.41 -4.62 -3.39
C ILE A 73 1.02 -4.74 -2.77
N TYR A 74 0.80 -4.09 -1.63
CA TYR A 74 -0.50 -4.03 -1.00
C TYR A 74 -0.99 -2.59 -0.92
N LEU A 75 -2.18 -2.30 -1.41
CA LEU A 75 -2.86 -1.05 -1.08
C LEU A 75 -3.34 -1.16 0.37
N SER A 76 -2.99 -0.18 1.21
CA SER A 76 -3.42 -0.12 2.60
C SER A 76 -4.94 -0.27 2.74
N SER A 77 -5.41 -0.84 3.85
CA SER A 77 -6.85 -1.00 4.10
C SER A 77 -7.62 0.32 4.10
N CYS A 78 -6.99 1.45 4.49
CA CYS A 78 -7.62 2.76 4.42
C CYS A 78 -7.75 3.30 2.98
N MET A 79 -6.84 2.91 2.08
CA MET A 79 -6.96 3.21 0.65
C MET A 79 -8.01 2.30 -0.01
N ALA A 80 -7.93 0.99 0.22
CA ALA A 80 -8.80 0.00 -0.40
C ALA A 80 -10.28 0.15 0.02
N ASN A 81 -10.52 0.52 1.28
CA ASN A 81 -11.87 0.63 1.85
C ASN A 81 -12.29 2.08 2.14
N ALA A 82 -11.68 3.06 1.46
CA ALA A 82 -11.90 4.48 1.69
C ALA A 82 -13.40 4.86 1.66
N LYS A 83 -13.88 5.46 2.76
CA LYS A 83 -15.21 6.08 2.87
C LYS A 83 -15.07 7.43 3.61
N PRO A 84 -15.13 8.58 2.90
CA PRO A 84 -15.48 8.75 1.48
C PRO A 84 -14.46 8.15 0.49
N ALA A 85 -14.96 7.64 -0.64
CA ALA A 85 -14.13 7.07 -1.70
C ALA A 85 -13.24 8.14 -2.37
N CYS A 86 -12.15 7.70 -3.00
CA CYS A 86 -11.27 8.58 -3.77
C CYS A 86 -12.04 9.16 -4.98
N PRO A 87 -12.01 10.48 -5.21
CA PRO A 87 -12.72 11.10 -6.33
C PRO A 87 -11.99 10.94 -7.67
N TYR A 88 -10.75 10.44 -7.68
CA TYR A 88 -9.90 10.40 -8.88
C TYR A 88 -9.75 9.02 -9.50
N THR A 89 -9.86 7.94 -8.71
CA THR A 89 -9.65 6.57 -9.18
C THR A 89 -10.14 5.55 -8.15
N SER A 90 -10.59 4.39 -8.59
CA SER A 90 -10.89 3.27 -7.70
C SER A 90 -9.62 2.58 -7.18
N ALA A 91 -9.75 1.76 -6.15
CA ALA A 91 -8.64 0.98 -5.63
C ALA A 91 -8.14 -0.06 -6.65
N GLU A 92 -9.05 -0.66 -7.43
CA GLU A 92 -8.77 -1.64 -8.49
C GLU A 92 -8.04 -1.00 -9.68
N GLU A 93 -8.48 0.19 -10.10
CA GLU A 93 -7.82 0.96 -11.15
C GLU A 93 -6.41 1.36 -10.72
N MET A 94 -6.26 1.87 -9.49
CA MET A 94 -4.95 2.20 -8.93
C MET A 94 -4.03 0.97 -8.89
N ALA A 95 -4.54 -0.17 -8.43
CA ALA A 95 -3.81 -1.43 -8.40
C ALA A 95 -3.35 -1.87 -9.81
N THR A 96 -4.22 -1.72 -10.81
CA THR A 96 -3.89 -2.01 -12.22
C THR A 96 -2.77 -1.11 -12.71
N ILE A 97 -2.88 0.22 -12.52
CA ILE A 97 -1.88 1.20 -12.94
C ILE A 97 -0.51 0.91 -12.31
N ILE A 98 -0.48 0.60 -11.01
CA ILE A 98 0.77 0.27 -10.30
C ILE A 98 1.34 -1.06 -10.80
N GLY A 99 0.50 -2.07 -10.97
CA GLY A 99 0.90 -3.39 -11.46
C GLY A 99 1.51 -3.33 -12.85
N GLU A 100 0.87 -2.62 -13.79
CA GLU A 100 1.38 -2.39 -15.14
C GLU A 100 2.71 -1.61 -15.13
N LYS A 101 2.83 -0.60 -14.28
CA LYS A 101 4.04 0.23 -14.19
C LYS A 101 5.24 -0.52 -13.61
N THR A 102 5.01 -1.41 -12.64
CA THR A 102 6.06 -2.03 -11.83
C THR A 102 6.34 -3.48 -12.20
N GLY A 103 5.38 -4.16 -12.84
CA GLY A 103 5.45 -5.61 -13.08
C GLY A 103 5.45 -6.43 -11.80
N VAL A 104 4.80 -5.92 -10.73
CA VAL A 104 4.64 -6.58 -9.43
C VAL A 104 3.14 -6.75 -9.14
N PRO A 105 2.69 -7.92 -8.66
CA PRO A 105 1.27 -8.13 -8.33
C PRO A 105 0.83 -7.18 -7.21
N VAL A 106 -0.38 -6.63 -7.35
CA VAL A 106 -0.96 -5.67 -6.40
C VAL A 106 -2.23 -6.23 -5.77
N PHE A 107 -2.30 -6.22 -4.45
CA PHE A 107 -3.42 -6.71 -3.66
C PHE A 107 -4.11 -5.56 -2.91
N LEU A 108 -5.41 -5.75 -2.62
CA LEU A 108 -6.23 -4.75 -1.95
C LEU A 108 -6.34 -5.05 -0.45
N GLY A 109 -6.01 -4.06 0.37
CA GLY A 109 -6.07 -4.11 1.83
C GLY A 109 -4.83 -4.75 2.46
N THR A 110 -4.64 -4.47 3.74
CA THR A 110 -3.52 -5.00 4.55
C THR A 110 -4.01 -5.75 5.77
N HIS A 111 -5.13 -5.29 6.34
CA HIS A 111 -5.74 -5.84 7.55
C HIS A 111 -7.26 -5.68 7.54
N ASP A 112 -7.96 -6.48 8.34
CA ASP A 112 -9.43 -6.47 8.41
C ASP A 112 -9.99 -5.69 9.63
N TYR A 113 -9.14 -5.27 10.57
CA TYR A 113 -9.55 -4.52 11.76
C TYR A 113 -9.61 -3.00 11.52
N HIS A 114 -10.48 -2.31 12.28
CA HIS A 114 -10.79 -0.89 12.13
C HIS A 114 -9.86 0.05 12.87
#